data_AF-A0A656JLC7-F1
#
_entry.id   AF-A0A656JLC7-F1
#
_cell.length_a   1.000
_cell.length_b   1.000
_cell.length_c   1.000
_cell.angle_alpha   90.00
_cell.angle_beta   90.00
_cell.angle_gamma   90.00
#
_symmetry.space_group_name_H-M   'P 1'
#
loop_
_entity.id
_entity.type
_entity.pdbx_description
1 polymer ?
#
loop_
_entity_poly.entity_id
_entity_poly.type
_entity_poly.pdbx_seq_one_letter_code
_entity_poly.pdbx_strand_id
1 'polypeptide(L)'
;CTTAADHHYLFPDGLEHAIDVQVQSVRELGMRAMLTRGSMSLGEADGGLPPQQTVQQGEVILADSQRLIKTYHERGNGAQIQIALAPCSPFSVTPQIMAESAALAEKLDVRLHTHLAETLDEEDFCLQRFGLRTVDYLDSVGWLGPRTWLAHGIHFNPDE
;
A
#
# COMPACT_ATOMS: atom_id res chain seq x y z
N CYS A 1 6.04 12.03 -19.12
CA CYS A 1 5.50 10.76 -18.60
C CYS A 1 4.03 10.65 -18.99
N THR A 2 3.53 9.52 -19.52
CA THR A 2 2.10 9.36 -19.92
C THR A 2 1.28 8.55 -18.90
N THR A 3 1.92 7.95 -17.89
CA THR A 3 1.28 7.17 -16.85
C THR A 3 2.03 7.35 -15.54
N ALA A 4 1.35 7.71 -14.46
CA ALA A 4 1.95 7.84 -13.13
C ALA A 4 1.40 6.77 -12.18
N ALA A 5 2.19 6.36 -11.20
CA ALA A 5 1.70 5.65 -10.03
C ALA A 5 1.83 6.59 -8.84
N ASP A 6 0.75 6.79 -8.08
CA ASP A 6 0.76 7.66 -6.91
C ASP A 6 0.46 6.87 -5.63
N HIS A 7 1.23 7.15 -4.59
CA HIS A 7 1.11 6.49 -3.28
C HIS A 7 0.57 7.45 -2.24
N HIS A 8 -0.76 7.53 -2.18
CA HIS A 8 -1.46 8.34 -1.18
C HIS A 8 -1.80 7.48 0.05
N TYR A 9 -1.16 7.74 1.18
CA TYR A 9 -1.28 6.90 2.39
C TYR A 9 -1.74 7.65 3.66
N LEU A 10 -1.98 8.96 3.59
CA LEU A 10 -2.47 9.77 4.72
C LEU A 10 -3.92 10.20 4.49
N PHE A 11 -4.80 9.86 5.42
CA PHE A 11 -6.24 10.15 5.34
C PHE A 11 -6.75 10.79 6.65
N PRO A 12 -6.28 12.00 7.00
CA PRO A 12 -6.81 12.73 8.15
C PRO A 12 -8.25 13.20 7.90
N ASP A 13 -8.92 13.64 8.96
CA ASP A 13 -10.26 14.25 8.88
C ASP A 13 -10.34 15.34 7.81
N GLY A 14 -11.31 15.24 6.91
CA GLY A 14 -11.50 16.12 5.75
C GLY A 14 -10.77 15.70 4.46
N LEU A 15 -9.92 14.66 4.50
CA LEU A 15 -9.25 14.07 3.33
C LEU A 15 -9.66 12.61 3.08
N GLU A 16 -10.85 12.20 3.54
CA GLU A 16 -11.37 10.84 3.38
C GLU A 16 -11.56 10.44 1.90
N HIS A 17 -11.72 11.43 1.03
CA HIS A 17 -11.94 11.26 -0.41
C HIS A 17 -10.76 11.74 -1.26
N ALA A 18 -9.54 11.79 -0.70
CA ALA A 18 -8.36 12.29 -1.41
C ALA A 18 -8.10 11.57 -2.75
N ILE A 19 -8.26 10.25 -2.80
CA ILE A 19 -8.09 9.49 -4.05
C ILE A 19 -9.20 9.78 -5.05
N ASP A 20 -10.44 10.02 -4.60
CA ASP A 20 -11.53 10.45 -5.48
C ASP A 20 -11.17 11.77 -6.19
N VAL A 21 -10.53 12.71 -5.48
CA VAL A 21 -10.03 13.97 -6.06
C VAL A 21 -8.92 13.70 -7.07
N GLN A 22 -7.96 12.82 -6.74
CA GLN A 22 -6.91 12.42 -7.67
C GLN A 22 -7.46 11.80 -8.96
N VAL A 23 -8.49 10.96 -8.86
CA VAL A 23 -9.17 10.38 -10.03
C VAL A 23 -9.72 11.48 -10.94
N GLN A 24 -10.39 12.49 -10.38
CA GLN A 24 -10.92 13.60 -11.20
C GLN A 24 -9.79 14.37 -11.88
N SER A 25 -8.73 14.71 -11.13
CA SER A 25 -7.58 15.43 -11.69
C SER A 25 -6.89 14.63 -12.82
N VAL A 26 -6.70 13.32 -12.66
CA VAL A 26 -6.10 12.47 -13.69
C VAL A 26 -6.97 12.44 -14.95
N ARG A 27 -8.30 12.35 -14.79
CA ARG A 27 -9.25 12.37 -15.90
C ARG A 27 -9.23 13.69 -16.66
N GLU A 28 -9.23 14.81 -15.96
CA GLU A 28 -9.14 16.16 -16.55
C GLU A 28 -7.84 16.37 -17.32
N LEU A 29 -6.72 15.87 -16.79
CA LEU A 29 -5.41 15.95 -17.45
C LEU A 29 -5.29 15.01 -18.66
N GLY A 30 -6.21 14.07 -18.83
CA GLY A 30 -6.17 13.09 -19.93
C GLY A 30 -5.00 12.11 -19.84
N MET A 31 -4.42 11.92 -18.65
CA MET A 31 -3.33 10.97 -18.42
C MET A 31 -3.86 9.64 -17.87
N ARG A 32 -3.00 8.62 -17.79
CA ARG A 32 -3.30 7.37 -17.09
C ARG A 32 -2.69 7.37 -15.69
N ALA A 33 -3.30 6.66 -14.75
CA ALA A 33 -2.73 6.49 -13.42
C ALA A 33 -3.01 5.13 -12.80
N MET A 34 -2.02 4.63 -12.05
CA MET A 34 -2.19 3.62 -11.01
C MET A 34 -2.25 4.35 -9.67
N LEU A 35 -3.46 4.60 -9.17
CA LEU A 35 -3.63 5.24 -7.86
C LEU A 35 -3.67 4.16 -6.80
N THR A 36 -2.87 4.33 -5.76
CA THR A 36 -2.78 3.32 -4.71
C THR A 36 -3.46 3.79 -3.44
N ARG A 37 -4.34 2.96 -2.88
CA ARG A 37 -4.95 3.19 -1.57
C ARG A 37 -3.93 2.81 -0.52
N GLY A 38 -3.14 3.79 -0.10
CA GLY A 38 -2.15 3.59 0.94
C GLY A 38 -2.74 3.50 2.33
N SER A 39 -1.97 3.11 3.34
CA SER A 39 -2.46 3.12 4.72
C SER A 39 -1.35 3.14 5.75
N MET A 40 -1.72 3.59 6.95
CA MET A 40 -0.98 3.43 8.20
C MET A 40 -1.97 2.89 9.24
N SER A 41 -1.59 1.84 9.97
CA SER A 41 -2.45 1.17 10.96
C SER A 41 -1.74 0.86 12.28
N LEU A 42 -0.45 1.19 12.40
CA LEU A 42 0.35 0.99 13.60
C LEU A 42 0.93 2.34 14.03
N GLY A 43 0.38 2.96 15.08
CA GLY A 43 0.80 4.29 15.54
C GLY A 43 1.83 4.24 16.67
N GLU A 44 2.38 5.40 17.03
CA GLU A 44 3.37 5.54 18.13
C GLU A 44 2.92 4.91 19.45
N ALA A 45 1.63 5.02 19.79
CA ALA A 45 1.09 4.45 21.03
C ALA A 45 1.13 2.92 21.05
N ASP A 46 1.18 2.28 19.87
CA ASP A 46 1.15 0.83 19.67
C ASP A 46 2.52 0.29 19.19
N GLY A 47 3.57 1.12 19.23
CA GLY A 47 4.95 0.75 18.86
C GLY A 47 5.27 0.91 17.37
N GLY A 48 4.46 1.67 16.63
CA GLY A 48 4.77 2.13 15.28
C GLY A 48 5.52 3.46 15.26
N LEU A 49 5.85 3.93 14.05
CA LEU A 49 6.42 5.26 13.81
C LEU A 49 5.43 6.41 13.56
N PRO A 50 4.27 6.21 12.89
CA PRO A 50 3.41 7.34 12.52
C PRO A 50 2.62 7.92 13.71
N PRO A 51 2.36 9.24 13.73
CA PRO A 51 1.52 9.86 14.75
C PRO A 51 0.12 9.22 14.79
N GLN A 52 -0.46 9.08 15.98
CA GLN A 52 -1.72 8.34 16.16
C GLN A 52 -2.88 8.90 15.32
N GLN A 53 -2.92 10.22 15.09
CA GLN A 53 -3.97 10.85 14.28
C GLN A 53 -3.87 10.53 12.78
N THR A 54 -2.78 9.90 12.34
CA THR A 54 -2.57 9.52 10.93
C THR A 54 -2.90 8.05 10.66
N VAL A 55 -3.09 7.25 11.72
CA VAL A 55 -3.45 5.83 11.57
C VAL A 55 -4.95 5.64 11.47
N GLN A 56 -5.36 4.66 10.68
CA GLN A 56 -6.75 4.27 10.51
C GLN A 56 -6.97 2.85 11.01
N GLN A 57 -8.20 2.58 11.47
CA GLN A 57 -8.62 1.22 11.80
C GLN A 57 -8.64 0.35 10.54
N GLY A 58 -8.34 -0.93 10.71
CA GLY A 58 -8.25 -1.90 9.61
C GLY A 58 -9.51 -1.99 8.76
N GLU A 59 -10.66 -1.99 9.41
CA GLU A 59 -11.96 -2.06 8.75
C GLU A 59 -12.20 -0.84 7.85
N VAL A 60 -11.76 0.34 8.29
CA VAL A 60 -11.85 1.57 7.50
C VAL A 60 -10.94 1.47 6.27
N ILE A 61 -9.72 0.98 6.46
CA ILE A 61 -8.73 0.79 5.37
C ILE A 61 -9.27 -0.14 4.29
N LEU A 62 -9.76 -1.32 4.70
CA LEU A 62 -10.24 -2.34 3.78
C LEU A 62 -11.56 -1.95 3.11
N ALA A 63 -12.48 -1.32 3.85
CA ALA A 63 -13.75 -0.87 3.29
C ALA A 63 -13.54 0.20 2.22
N ASP A 64 -12.67 1.18 2.49
CA ASP A 64 -12.35 2.23 1.52
C ASP A 64 -11.57 1.70 0.32
N SER A 65 -10.62 0.78 0.54
CA SER A 65 -9.93 0.04 -0.50
C SER A 65 -10.90 -0.66 -1.46
N GLN A 66 -11.86 -1.40 -0.90
CA GLN A 66 -12.89 -2.07 -1.69
C GLN A 66 -13.81 -1.09 -2.42
N ARG A 67 -14.18 0.03 -1.77
CA ARG A 67 -14.97 1.10 -2.37
C ARG A 67 -14.27 1.69 -3.58
N LEU A 68 -13.01 2.09 -3.45
CA LEU A 68 -12.23 2.70 -4.54
C LEU A 68 -12.04 1.75 -5.71
N ILE A 69 -11.74 0.48 -5.45
CA ILE A 69 -11.63 -0.54 -6.51
C ILE A 69 -12.96 -0.67 -7.25
N LYS A 70 -14.07 -0.83 -6.52
CA LYS A 70 -15.40 -1.00 -7.12
C LYS A 70 -15.83 0.22 -7.96
N THR A 71 -15.48 1.42 -7.51
CA THR A 71 -15.93 2.66 -8.15
C THR A 71 -15.05 3.07 -9.33
N TYR A 72 -13.73 2.88 -9.23
CA TYR A 72 -12.79 3.52 -10.15
C TYR A 72 -11.84 2.58 -10.89
N HIS A 73 -11.68 1.31 -10.49
CA HIS A 73 -10.72 0.42 -11.15
C HIS A 73 -11.21 0.02 -12.54
N GLU A 74 -10.50 0.45 -13.57
CA GLU A 74 -10.76 0.12 -14.97
C GLU A 74 -9.82 -1.01 -15.43
N ARG A 75 -10.30 -1.84 -16.37
CA ARG A 75 -9.59 -3.02 -16.87
C ARG A 75 -9.46 -3.00 -18.38
N GLY A 76 -8.43 -3.68 -18.88
CA GLY A 76 -8.22 -3.87 -20.31
C GLY A 76 -7.48 -2.71 -20.99
N ASN A 77 -7.36 -2.82 -22.31
CA ASN A 77 -6.65 -1.84 -23.11
C ASN A 77 -7.33 -0.47 -23.03
N GLY A 78 -6.55 0.57 -22.77
CA GLY A 78 -7.05 1.93 -22.66
C GLY A 78 -7.60 2.32 -21.29
N ALA A 79 -7.51 1.44 -20.28
CA ALA A 79 -7.83 1.79 -18.90
C ALA A 79 -7.07 3.07 -18.48
N GLN A 80 -7.82 4.06 -18.02
CA GLN A 80 -7.27 5.34 -17.60
C GLN A 80 -6.89 5.30 -16.12
N ILE A 81 -7.76 4.70 -15.30
CA ILE A 81 -7.59 4.62 -13.84
C ILE A 81 -7.49 3.16 -13.42
N GLN A 82 -6.39 2.81 -12.76
CA GLN A 82 -6.27 1.53 -12.07
C GLN A 82 -6.03 1.80 -10.58
N ILE A 83 -6.66 0.99 -9.74
CA ILE A 83 -6.50 1.03 -8.29
C ILE A 83 -5.68 -0.17 -7.82
N ALA A 84 -4.71 0.07 -6.93
CA ALA A 84 -3.97 -0.95 -6.20
C ALA A 84 -4.03 -0.70 -4.68
N LEU A 85 -3.72 -1.72 -3.89
CA LEU A 85 -3.66 -1.58 -2.42
C LEU A 85 -2.20 -1.36 -2.00
N ALA A 86 -1.96 -0.37 -1.14
CA ALA A 86 -0.60 -0.01 -0.77
C ALA A 86 -0.34 0.37 0.70
N PRO A 87 -0.62 -0.52 1.68
CA PRO A 87 -0.02 -0.39 3.02
C PRO A 87 1.43 0.11 2.99
N CYS A 88 1.72 1.18 3.74
CA CYS A 88 2.86 2.06 3.44
C CYS A 88 4.24 1.38 3.58
N SER A 89 4.52 0.76 4.74
CA SER A 89 5.75 0.02 5.01
C SER A 89 5.62 -0.82 6.30
N PRO A 90 6.45 -1.84 6.52
CA PRO A 90 6.44 -2.66 7.74
C PRO A 90 6.48 -1.86 9.06
N PHE A 91 7.04 -0.65 9.06
CA PHE A 91 7.08 0.25 10.21
C PHE A 91 5.74 0.84 10.64
N SER A 92 4.80 0.95 9.70
CA SER A 92 3.63 1.83 9.82
C SER A 92 2.30 1.08 9.67
N VAL A 93 2.35 -0.19 9.31
CA VAL A 93 1.18 -1.06 9.16
C VAL A 93 1.34 -2.36 9.91
N THR A 94 0.24 -2.87 10.45
CA THR A 94 0.21 -4.14 11.14
C THR A 94 0.32 -5.33 10.15
N PRO A 95 0.89 -6.47 10.57
CA PRO A 95 0.92 -7.68 9.74
C PRO A 95 -0.47 -8.16 9.29
N GLN A 96 -1.49 -7.94 10.13
CA GLN A 96 -2.87 -8.25 9.79
C GLN A 96 -3.32 -7.45 8.56
N ILE A 97 -3.06 -6.14 8.51
CA ILE A 97 -3.44 -5.31 7.36
C ILE A 97 -2.64 -5.65 6.11
N MET A 98 -1.39 -6.05 6.25
CA MET A 98 -0.64 -6.61 5.13
C MET A 98 -1.33 -7.86 4.58
N ALA A 99 -1.61 -8.86 5.41
CA ALA A 99 -2.23 -10.11 4.97
C ALA A 99 -3.64 -9.93 4.42
N GLU A 100 -4.47 -9.11 5.06
CA GLU A 100 -5.84 -8.83 4.61
C GLU A 100 -5.85 -8.03 3.29
N SER A 101 -4.88 -7.12 3.09
CA SER A 101 -4.71 -6.44 1.80
C SER A 101 -4.31 -7.42 0.70
N ALA A 102 -3.42 -8.37 0.98
CA ALA A 102 -3.05 -9.40 0.01
C ALA A 102 -4.27 -10.26 -0.39
N ALA A 103 -5.03 -10.73 0.59
CA ALA A 103 -6.25 -11.51 0.35
C ALA A 103 -7.31 -10.70 -0.42
N LEU A 104 -7.47 -9.41 -0.10
CA LEU A 104 -8.39 -8.53 -0.82
C LEU A 104 -7.94 -8.29 -2.27
N ALA A 105 -6.64 -8.08 -2.49
CA ALA A 105 -6.07 -7.89 -3.82
C ALA A 105 -6.22 -9.13 -4.70
N GLU A 106 -6.03 -10.32 -4.13
CA GLU A 106 -6.31 -11.57 -4.83
C GLU A 106 -7.80 -11.69 -5.18
N LYS A 107 -8.69 -11.49 -4.21
CA LYS A 107 -10.15 -11.59 -4.39
C LYS A 107 -10.69 -10.63 -5.44
N LEU A 108 -10.18 -9.40 -5.47
CA LEU A 108 -10.64 -8.35 -6.38
C LEU A 108 -9.80 -8.26 -7.66
N ASP A 109 -8.82 -9.14 -7.83
CA ASP A 109 -7.88 -9.14 -8.95
C ASP A 109 -7.25 -7.76 -9.21
N VAL A 110 -6.62 -7.21 -8.18
CA VAL A 110 -5.84 -5.97 -8.26
C VAL A 110 -4.40 -6.20 -7.83
N ARG A 111 -3.59 -5.15 -7.91
CA ARG A 111 -2.17 -5.18 -7.60
C ARG A 111 -1.90 -4.72 -6.17
N LEU A 112 -0.69 -5.00 -5.70
CA LEU A 112 -0.15 -4.64 -4.40
C LEU A 112 1.10 -3.78 -4.56
N HIS A 113 1.31 -2.83 -3.66
CA HIS A 113 2.49 -1.98 -3.62
C HIS A 113 2.92 -1.63 -2.20
N THR A 114 4.21 -1.62 -1.93
CA THR A 114 4.76 -1.09 -0.68
C THR A 114 6.21 -0.67 -0.87
N HIS A 115 6.77 0.05 0.10
CA HIS A 115 8.21 0.30 0.20
C HIS A 115 8.88 -0.91 0.88
N LEU A 116 10.06 -1.31 0.42
CA LEU A 116 10.80 -2.41 1.02
C LEU A 116 12.31 -2.28 0.83
N ALA A 117 13.06 -2.64 1.87
CA ALA A 117 14.51 -2.62 1.95
C ALA A 117 15.11 -1.28 1.51
N GLU A 118 14.48 -0.18 1.93
CA GLU A 118 14.97 1.18 1.65
C GLU A 118 16.12 1.57 2.58
N THR A 119 16.03 1.19 3.86
CA THR A 119 16.99 1.55 4.91
C THR A 119 17.35 0.34 5.77
N LEU A 120 18.53 0.36 6.39
CA LEU A 120 18.94 -0.68 7.34
C LEU A 120 18.07 -0.69 8.60
N ASP A 121 17.54 0.46 9.00
CA ASP A 121 16.62 0.58 10.15
C ASP A 121 15.35 -0.26 9.93
N GLU A 122 14.89 -0.41 8.69
CA GLU A 122 13.73 -1.25 8.33
C GLU A 122 14.02 -2.74 8.54
N GLU A 123 15.22 -3.17 8.18
CA GLU A 123 15.66 -4.53 8.38
C GLU A 123 15.79 -4.86 9.88
N ASP A 124 16.44 -3.97 10.64
CA ASP A 124 16.57 -4.12 12.08
C ASP A 124 15.21 -4.15 12.77
N PHE A 125 14.27 -3.30 12.34
CA PHE A 125 12.90 -3.31 12.84
C PHE A 125 12.20 -4.63 12.56
N CYS A 126 12.25 -5.13 11.32
CA CYS A 126 11.63 -6.42 10.98
C CYS A 126 12.24 -7.58 11.77
N LEU A 127 13.56 -7.60 11.95
CA LEU A 127 14.25 -8.61 12.75
C LEU A 127 13.83 -8.57 14.22
N GLN A 128 13.76 -7.37 14.82
CA GLN A 128 13.33 -7.21 16.21
C GLN A 128 11.85 -7.54 16.41
N ARG A 129 10.99 -7.10 15.50
CA ARG A 129 9.53 -7.18 15.64
C ARG A 129 8.96 -8.53 15.23
N PHE A 130 9.52 -9.14 14.20
CA PHE A 130 9.00 -10.34 13.54
C PHE A 130 9.99 -11.52 13.56
N GLY A 131 11.27 -11.29 13.88
CA GLY A 131 12.31 -12.33 13.78
C GLY A 131 12.66 -12.70 12.34
N LEU A 132 12.28 -11.85 11.37
CA LEU A 132 12.38 -12.08 9.94
C LEU A 132 13.05 -10.87 9.27
N ARG A 133 13.76 -11.09 8.17
CA ARG A 133 14.21 -9.98 7.30
C ARG A 133 13.01 -9.39 6.55
N THR A 134 13.20 -8.24 5.91
CA THR A 134 12.12 -7.51 5.21
C THR A 134 11.43 -8.36 4.14
N VAL A 135 12.20 -9.10 3.32
CA VAL A 135 11.66 -9.98 2.26
C VAL A 135 10.94 -11.19 2.86
N ASP A 136 11.54 -11.87 3.83
CA ASP A 136 10.92 -13.01 4.53
C ASP A 136 9.63 -12.62 5.26
N TYR A 137 9.61 -11.44 5.89
CA TYR A 137 8.41 -10.87 6.49
C TYR A 137 7.33 -10.69 5.43
N LEU A 138 7.69 -10.11 4.28
CA LEU A 138 6.75 -9.85 3.21
C LEU A 138 6.18 -11.16 2.62
N ASP A 139 6.98 -12.21 2.52
CA ASP A 139 6.50 -13.55 2.15
C ASP A 139 5.49 -14.10 3.15
N SER A 140 5.78 -13.97 4.45
CA SER A 140 4.93 -14.49 5.54
C SER A 140 3.51 -13.90 5.55
N VAL A 141 3.33 -12.71 4.98
CA VAL A 141 2.03 -12.03 4.87
C VAL A 141 1.40 -12.14 3.47
N GLY A 142 1.95 -13.00 2.59
CA GLY A 142 1.37 -13.34 1.29
C GLY A 142 1.61 -12.30 0.19
N TRP A 143 2.68 -11.51 0.30
CA TRP A 143 2.97 -10.43 -0.65
C TRP A 143 4.01 -10.78 -1.71
N LEU A 144 4.75 -11.89 -1.59
CA LEU A 144 5.63 -12.34 -2.66
C LEU A 144 4.83 -13.05 -3.75
N GLY A 145 4.65 -12.37 -4.87
CA GLY A 145 3.90 -12.91 -5.99
C GLY A 145 3.74 -11.93 -7.15
N PRO A 146 3.13 -12.37 -8.26
CA PRO A 146 3.05 -11.58 -9.49
C PRO A 146 2.17 -10.32 -9.37
N ARG A 147 1.43 -10.14 -8.27
CA ARG A 147 0.57 -8.98 -8.02
C ARG A 147 1.32 -7.78 -7.43
N THR A 148 2.51 -8.01 -6.90
CA THR A 148 3.23 -7.03 -6.09
C THR A 148 4.30 -6.31 -6.91
N TRP A 149 4.43 -5.00 -6.70
CA TRP A 149 5.63 -4.26 -7.05
C TRP A 149 6.15 -3.49 -5.85
N LEU A 150 7.47 -3.48 -5.68
CA LEU A 150 8.14 -2.90 -4.52
C LEU A 150 8.89 -1.65 -4.94
N ALA A 151 8.88 -0.63 -4.09
CA ALA A 151 9.77 0.53 -4.22
C ALA A 151 11.06 0.31 -3.42
N HIS A 152 12.14 0.95 -3.88
CA HIS A 152 13.50 0.94 -3.32
C HIS A 152 14.30 -0.34 -3.60
N GLY A 153 14.20 -1.37 -2.76
CA GLY A 153 15.03 -2.57 -2.89
C GLY A 153 16.54 -2.30 -2.81
N ILE A 154 16.95 -1.30 -2.01
CA ILE A 154 18.35 -0.86 -1.91
C ILE A 154 19.19 -1.90 -1.16
N HIS A 155 18.60 -2.55 -0.16
CA HIS A 155 19.29 -3.43 0.78
C HIS A 155 18.92 -4.92 0.64
N PHE A 156 18.41 -5.34 -0.52
CA PHE A 156 18.30 -6.78 -0.81
C PHE A 156 19.68 -7.43 -0.83
N ASN A 157 19.76 -8.67 -0.36
CA ASN A 157 20.97 -9.48 -0.41
C ASN A 157 20.91 -10.52 -1.56
N PRO A 158 22.00 -11.24 -1.86
CA PRO A 158 22.03 -12.20 -2.97
C PRO A 158 21.10 -13.43 -2.83
N ASP A 159 20.62 -13.73 -1.63
CA ASP A 159 19.68 -14.82 -1.37
C ASP A 159 18.21 -14.37 -1.54
N GLU A 160 17.97 -13.05 -1.68
CA GLU A 160 16.68 -12.38 -1.88
C GLU A 160 16.48 -11.92 -3.34
#